data_AF-A0A9W7HWE5-F1
#
_entry.id   AF-A0A9W7HWE5-F1
#
_cell.length_a   1.000
_cell.length_b   1.000
_cell.length_c   1.000
_cell.angle_alpha   90.00
_cell.angle_beta   90.00
_cell.angle_gamma   90.00
#
_symmetry.space_group_name_H-M   'P 1'
#
loop_
_entity.id
_entity.type
_entity.pdbx_description
1 polymer ?
#
loop_
_entity_poly.entity_id
_entity_poly.type
_entity_poly.pdbx_seq_one_letter_code
_entity_poly.pdbx_strand_id
1 'polypeptide(L)'
;MAKKIAKLSGGVAVIKVGAATENELEDRKLRIEDAKNAIFAAIEEGIVHGGGGALVYLSTCVPAFKDKLEEADERIRADIVQKALVATASLIAQNARKEGEVVVEKVKNSE
;
A
#
# COMPACT_ATOMS: atom_id res chain seq x y z
N MET A 1 26.52 3.60 5.17
CA MET A 1 27.20 3.26 6.44
C MET A 1 26.59 2.05 7.17
N ALA A 2 25.26 1.85 7.15
CA ALA A 2 24.57 0.73 7.82
C ALA A 2 25.15 -0.67 7.53
N LYS A 3 25.42 -0.99 6.25
CA LYS A 3 25.98 -2.30 5.85
C LYS A 3 27.39 -2.59 6.42
N LYS A 4 28.19 -1.54 6.74
CA LYS A 4 29.52 -1.69 7.36
C LYS A 4 29.41 -1.92 8.88
N ILE A 5 28.47 -1.24 9.55
CA ILE A 5 28.20 -1.38 10.98
C ILE A 5 27.60 -2.77 11.28
N ALA A 6 26.60 -3.19 10.50
CA ALA A 6 25.97 -4.51 10.67
C ALA A 6 26.97 -5.67 10.53
N LYS A 7 27.97 -5.52 9.65
CA LYS A 7 29.00 -6.54 9.40
C LYS A 7 29.98 -6.69 10.58
N LEU A 8 30.18 -5.63 11.37
CA LEU A 8 31.00 -5.66 12.59
C LEU A 8 30.23 -6.29 13.77
N SER A 9 28.90 -6.14 13.80
CA SER A 9 28.04 -6.67 14.87
C SER A 9 27.53 -8.10 14.62
N GLY A 10 28.02 -8.80 13.60
CA GLY A 10 27.54 -10.15 13.23
C GLY A 10 26.10 -10.20 12.67
N GLY A 11 25.46 -9.04 12.45
CA GLY A 11 24.06 -8.92 12.05
C GLY A 11 23.83 -8.90 10.54
N VAL A 12 24.64 -9.61 9.75
CA VAL A 12 24.47 -9.68 8.29
C VAL A 12 24.04 -11.08 7.89
N ALA A 13 22.75 -11.23 7.57
CA ALA A 13 22.23 -12.41 6.90
C ALA A 13 22.36 -12.27 5.37
N VAL A 14 22.69 -13.37 4.69
CA VAL A 14 22.77 -13.43 3.22
C VAL A 14 21.72 -14.40 2.72
N ILE A 15 20.80 -13.91 1.88
CA ILE A 15 19.78 -14.73 1.22
C ILE A 15 20.30 -15.09 -0.18
N LYS A 16 20.42 -16.39 -0.46
CA LYS A 16 20.79 -16.90 -1.78
C LYS A 16 19.52 -17.33 -2.52
N VAL A 17 19.23 -16.71 -3.65
CA VAL A 17 18.07 -17.00 -4.49
C VAL A 17 18.53 -17.87 -5.65
N GLY A 18 17.78 -18.93 -5.95
CA GLY A 18 18.05 -19.82 -7.08
C GLY A 18 16.83 -19.99 -7.98
N ALA A 19 17.07 -20.21 -9.27
CA ALA A 19 16.05 -20.48 -10.28
C ALA A 19 16.62 -21.37 -11.41
N ALA A 20 15.75 -21.88 -12.28
CA ALA A 20 16.16 -22.78 -13.36
C ALA A 20 16.65 -22.00 -14.60
N THR A 21 16.19 -20.76 -14.79
CA THR A 21 16.61 -19.88 -15.89
C THR A 21 16.99 -18.49 -15.37
N GLU A 22 17.79 -17.76 -16.13
CA GLU A 22 18.22 -16.40 -15.78
C GLU A 22 17.03 -15.44 -15.58
N ASN A 23 16.01 -15.54 -16.44
CA ASN A 23 14.81 -14.72 -16.36
C ASN A 23 14.02 -14.97 -15.06
N GLU A 24 13.89 -16.25 -14.66
CA GLU A 24 13.25 -16.60 -13.39
C GLU A 24 14.09 -16.19 -12.18
N LEU A 25 15.42 -16.20 -12.31
CA LEU A 25 16.32 -15.77 -11.25
C LEU A 25 16.12 -14.28 -10.94
N GLU A 26 16.10 -13.45 -11.99
CA GLU A 26 15.88 -12.01 -11.85
C GLU A 26 14.46 -11.70 -11.34
N ASP A 27 13.40 -12.36 -11.82
CA ASP A 27 12.04 -12.19 -11.29
C ASP A 27 11.94 -12.56 -9.79
N ARG A 28 12.52 -13.70 -9.38
CA ARG A 28 12.53 -14.11 -7.96
C ARG A 28 13.33 -13.15 -7.09
N LYS A 29 14.45 -12.65 -7.60
CA LYS A 29 15.29 -11.68 -6.90
C LYS A 29 14.55 -10.37 -6.68
N LEU A 30 13.86 -9.84 -7.70
CA LEU A 30 13.05 -8.63 -7.58
C LEU A 30 11.93 -8.79 -6.53
N ARG A 31 11.24 -9.94 -6.51
CA ARG A 31 10.22 -10.24 -5.49
C ARG A 31 10.79 -10.27 -4.07
N ILE A 32 11.99 -10.83 -3.90
CA ILE A 32 12.65 -10.89 -2.58
C ILE A 32 13.13 -9.51 -2.14
N GLU A 33 13.63 -8.69 -3.07
CA GLU A 33 14.01 -7.31 -2.76
C GLU A 33 12.81 -6.47 -2.34
N ASP A 34 11.68 -6.60 -3.04
CA ASP A 34 10.43 -5.92 -2.70
C ASP A 34 9.92 -6.36 -1.32
N ALA A 35 9.86 -7.67 -1.06
CA ALA A 35 9.47 -8.20 0.25
C ALA A 35 10.37 -7.70 1.39
N LYS A 36 11.68 -7.64 1.17
CA LYS A 36 12.64 -7.11 2.15
C LYS A 36 12.37 -5.64 2.46
N ASN A 37 12.13 -4.83 1.43
CA ASN A 37 11.84 -3.41 1.60
C ASN A 37 10.49 -3.19 2.30
N ALA A 38 9.46 -3.96 1.95
CA ALA A 38 8.15 -3.91 2.59
C ALA A 38 8.21 -4.24 4.09
N ILE A 39 8.99 -5.25 4.48
CA ILE A 39 9.17 -5.61 5.90
C ILE A 39 9.90 -4.48 6.66
N PHE A 40 10.95 -3.89 6.08
CA PHE A 40 11.65 -2.79 6.75
C PHE A 40 10.75 -1.56 6.92
N ALA A 41 9.96 -1.20 5.90
CA ALA A 41 8.98 -0.14 6.01
C ALA A 41 7.92 -0.44 7.10
N ALA A 42 7.43 -1.68 7.17
CA ALA A 42 6.48 -2.10 8.19
C ALA A 42 7.04 -2.04 9.62
N ILE A 43 8.35 -2.28 9.80
CA ILE A 43 9.01 -2.15 11.10
C ILE A 43 9.17 -0.68 11.50
N GLU A 44 9.42 0.21 10.54
CA GLU A 44 9.64 1.64 10.78
C GLU A 44 8.35 2.42 11.01
N GLU A 45 7.33 2.20 10.17
CA GLU A 45 6.09 3.01 10.16
C GLU A 45 4.87 2.25 10.74
N GLY A 46 4.99 0.94 10.97
CA GLY A 46 3.91 0.08 11.39
C GLY A 46 3.12 -0.54 10.23
N ILE A 47 2.01 -1.21 10.54
CA ILE A 47 1.21 -1.98 9.59
C ILE A 47 -0.22 -1.46 9.58
N VAL A 48 -0.84 -1.41 8.40
CA VAL A 48 -2.24 -1.04 8.20
C VAL A 48 -2.98 -2.08 7.35
N HIS A 49 -4.31 -1.99 7.31
CA HIS A 49 -5.14 -2.86 6.47
C HIS A 49 -4.79 -2.72 4.98
N GLY A 50 -4.35 -3.82 4.37
CA GLY A 50 -3.96 -3.88 2.96
C GLY A 50 -5.15 -3.88 1.98
N GLY A 51 -4.87 -4.20 0.71
CA GLY A 51 -5.91 -4.35 -0.34
C GLY A 51 -6.67 -3.06 -0.68
N GLY A 52 -6.16 -1.90 -0.27
CA GLY A 52 -6.86 -0.62 -0.36
C GLY A 52 -7.84 -0.35 0.78
N GLY A 53 -7.98 -1.27 1.76
CA GLY A 53 -8.90 -1.10 2.89
C GLY A 53 -8.60 0.13 3.73
N ALA A 54 -7.33 0.37 4.08
CA ALA A 54 -6.93 1.58 4.80
C ALA A 54 -7.26 2.87 4.01
N LEU A 55 -7.12 2.87 2.68
CA LEU A 55 -7.45 4.04 1.85
C LEU A 55 -8.95 4.28 1.79
N VAL A 56 -9.75 3.22 1.70
CA VAL A 56 -11.22 3.31 1.75
C VAL A 56 -11.67 3.84 3.11
N TYR A 57 -11.08 3.37 4.21
CA TYR A 57 -11.36 3.92 5.54
C TYR A 57 -11.00 5.41 5.62
N LEU A 58 -9.80 5.81 5.16
CA LEU A 58 -9.42 7.24 5.14
C LEU A 58 -10.38 8.10 4.32
N SER A 59 -10.98 7.55 3.26
CA SER A 59 -11.98 8.25 2.46
C SER A 59 -13.25 8.63 3.24
N THR A 60 -13.59 7.89 4.31
CA THR A 60 -14.76 8.22 5.18
C THR A 60 -14.45 9.35 6.16
N CYS A 61 -13.16 9.64 6.41
CA CYS A 61 -12.72 10.76 7.24
C CYS A 61 -12.69 12.09 6.47
N VAL A 62 -12.61 12.06 5.13
CA VAL A 62 -12.52 13.25 4.27
C VAL A 62 -13.71 14.22 4.42
N PRO A 63 -14.98 13.79 4.53
CA PRO A 63 -16.11 14.69 4.75
C PRO A 63 -15.93 15.59 5.98
N ALA A 64 -15.51 15.02 7.12
CA ALA A 64 -15.26 15.79 8.34
C ALA A 64 -14.08 16.77 8.21
N PHE A 65 -13.11 16.47 7.34
CA PHE A 65 -12.04 17.41 6.98
C PHE A 65 -12.55 18.53 6.07
N LYS A 66 -13.38 18.18 5.08
CA LYS A 66 -13.96 19.12 4.12
C LYS A 66 -14.81 20.20 4.78
N ASP A 67 -15.51 19.86 5.85
CA ASP A 67 -16.32 20.81 6.63
C ASP A 67 -15.49 21.92 7.30
N LYS A 68 -14.19 21.70 7.49
CA LYS A 68 -13.25 22.69 8.06
C LYS A 68 -12.67 23.63 7.01
N LEU A 69 -12.90 23.37 5.72
CA LEU A 69 -12.40 24.21 4.63
C LEU A 69 -13.40 25.32 4.35
N GLU A 70 -12.92 26.56 4.30
CA GLU A 70 -13.75 27.74 4.07
C GLU A 70 -13.96 27.99 2.56
N GLU A 71 -12.92 27.77 1.76
CA GLU A 71 -12.92 28.02 0.32
C GLU A 71 -13.60 26.91 -0.48
N ALA A 72 -14.47 27.30 -1.42
CA ALA A 72 -15.22 26.35 -2.26
C ALA A 72 -14.29 25.48 -3.13
N ASP A 73 -13.21 26.06 -3.66
CA ASP A 73 -12.23 25.35 -4.49
C ASP A 73 -11.47 24.27 -3.70
N GLU A 74 -11.18 24.52 -2.43
CA GLU A 74 -10.53 23.54 -1.56
C GLU A 74 -11.45 22.35 -1.26
N ARG A 75 -12.73 22.61 -1.09
CA ARG A 75 -13.75 21.57 -0.93
C ARG A 75 -13.86 20.66 -2.17
N ILE A 76 -13.78 21.25 -3.37
CA ILE A 76 -13.75 20.47 -4.62
C ILE A 76 -12.48 19.62 -4.69
N ARG A 77 -11.31 20.18 -4.31
CA ARG A 77 -10.05 19.41 -4.26
C ARG A 77 -10.11 18.26 -3.26
N ALA A 78 -10.74 18.44 -2.12
CA ALA A 78 -10.95 17.38 -1.14
C ALA A 78 -11.79 16.22 -1.72
N ASP A 79 -12.84 16.53 -2.49
CA ASP A 79 -13.65 15.50 -3.16
C ASP A 79 -12.85 14.70 -4.21
N ILE A 80 -11.94 15.37 -4.93
CA ILE A 80 -11.05 14.70 -5.90
C ILE A 80 -10.16 13.69 -5.17
N VAL A 81 -9.57 14.08 -4.04
CA VAL A 81 -8.73 13.18 -3.22
C VAL A 81 -9.57 12.02 -2.68
N GLN A 82 -10.79 12.28 -2.20
CA GLN A 82 -11.69 11.22 -1.73
C GLN A 82 -11.95 10.16 -2.80
N LYS A 83 -12.22 10.58 -4.05
CA LYS A 83 -12.42 9.67 -5.17
C LYS A 83 -11.16 8.87 -5.51
N ALA A 84 -9.99 9.51 -5.47
CA ALA A 84 -8.72 8.85 -5.74
C ALA A 84 -8.39 7.74 -4.72
N LEU A 85 -8.68 7.97 -3.43
CA LEU A 85 -8.45 7.00 -2.36
C LEU A 85 -9.25 5.70 -2.58
N VAL A 86 -10.50 5.83 -3.04
CA VAL A 86 -11.41 4.71 -3.29
C VAL A 86 -11.05 3.93 -4.56
N ALA A 87 -10.45 4.59 -5.56
CA ALA A 87 -10.14 3.99 -6.85
C ALA A 87 -9.23 2.76 -6.74
N THR A 88 -8.28 2.76 -5.79
CA THR A 88 -7.32 1.66 -5.61
C THR A 88 -8.01 0.32 -5.32
N ALA A 89 -8.94 0.30 -4.35
CA ALA A 89 -9.69 -0.92 -4.01
C ALA A 89 -10.60 -1.37 -5.16
N SER A 90 -11.20 -0.42 -5.89
CA SER A 90 -12.01 -0.69 -7.07
C SER A 90 -11.20 -1.35 -8.20
N LEU A 91 -10.00 -0.83 -8.48
CA LEU A 91 -9.11 -1.40 -9.51
C LEU A 91 -8.62 -2.81 -9.16
N ILE A 92 -8.28 -3.05 -7.88
CA ILE A 92 -7.91 -4.39 -7.41
C ILE A 92 -9.08 -5.37 -7.62
N ALA A 93 -10.30 -4.96 -7.28
CA ALA A 93 -11.50 -5.77 -7.49
C ALA A 93 -11.77 -6.02 -8.99
N GLN A 94 -11.60 -5.02 -9.85
CA GLN A 94 -11.75 -5.16 -11.30
C GLN A 94 -10.73 -6.15 -11.89
N ASN A 95 -9.47 -6.09 -11.46
CA ASN A 95 -8.45 -7.07 -11.85
C ASN A 95 -8.82 -8.50 -11.42
N ALA A 96 -9.55 -8.65 -10.32
CA ALA A 96 -10.11 -9.91 -9.84
C ALA A 96 -11.47 -10.28 -10.47
N ARG A 97 -11.92 -9.56 -11.51
CA ARG A 97 -13.22 -9.74 -12.19
C ARG A 97 -14.42 -9.61 -11.23
N LYS A 98 -14.33 -8.68 -10.29
CA LYS A 98 -15.42 -8.28 -9.38
C LYS A 98 -15.81 -6.83 -9.65
N GLU A 99 -17.05 -6.49 -9.34
CA GLU A 99 -17.54 -5.12 -9.42
C GLU A 99 -16.92 -4.26 -8.32
N GLY A 100 -16.08 -3.30 -8.72
CA GLY A 100 -15.29 -2.50 -7.78
C GLY A 100 -16.13 -1.64 -6.85
N GLU A 101 -17.25 -1.09 -7.32
CA GLU A 101 -18.17 -0.29 -6.49
C GLU A 101 -18.78 -1.14 -5.37
N VAL A 102 -19.25 -2.35 -5.67
CA VAL A 102 -19.83 -3.27 -4.69
C VAL A 102 -18.79 -3.68 -3.63
N VAL A 103 -17.54 -3.90 -4.04
CA VAL A 103 -16.46 -4.25 -3.11
C VAL A 103 -16.12 -3.07 -2.21
N VAL A 104 -15.94 -1.87 -2.77
CA VAL A 104 -15.70 -0.65 -2.01
C VAL A 104 -16.81 -0.42 -0.99
N GLU A 105 -18.07 -0.54 -1.40
CA GLU A 105 -19.21 -0.30 -0.53
C GLU A 105 -19.26 -1.30 0.62
N LYS A 106 -18.95 -2.58 0.36
CA LYS A 106 -18.80 -3.58 1.41
C LYS A 106 -17.68 -3.23 2.39
N VAL A 107 -16.52 -2.81 1.89
CA VAL A 107 -15.38 -2.42 2.73
C VAL A 107 -15.69 -1.19 3.58
N LYS A 108 -16.41 -0.19 3.04
CA LYS A 108 -16.85 0.98 3.81
C LYS A 108 -17.80 0.63 4.96
N ASN A 109 -18.63 -0.38 4.76
CA ASN A 109 -19.64 -0.85 5.72
C ASN A 109 -19.14 -2.01 6.60
N SER A 110 -17.88 -2.43 6.43
CA SER A 110 -17.25 -3.44 7.27
C SER A 110 -16.58 -2.72 8.45
N GLU A 111 -16.90 -3.14 9.67
CA GLU A 111 -16.27 -2.62 10.90
C GLU A 111 -14.76 -2.99 10.98
#